data_AF-A0A3N6G554-F1
#
_entry.id   AF-A0A3N6G554-F1
#
_cell.length_a   1.000
_cell.length_b   1.000
_cell.length_c   1.000
_cell.angle_alpha   90.00
_cell.angle_beta   90.00
_cell.angle_gamma   90.00
#
_symmetry.space_group_name_H-M   'P 1'
#
loop_
_entity.id
_entity.type
_entity.pdbx_description
1 polymer ?
#
loop_
_entity_poly.entity_id
_entity_poly.type
_entity_poly.pdbx_seq_one_letter_code
_entity_poly.pdbx_strand_id
1 'polypeptide(L)'
;MRLTRKRTLTTAGVAALSALAALTAPIVASGTAAAAAPCDYPAQKLDLTNWKQTLPTGSSGSPTEIKQPALATYSSNPWFMVNAACTGVQFRSAVNGVTTSGSSYARSELREMADNGTENASWSASSGTHTLTFREAFNKLPSTKPHVVGAQIHDSDDDVTVFRLEDTSLYITKGDDTHYKLVTSNYKLNTVYEGKFVVSGGKIKVYYNGVLQTTIAHTASGNYFKAGAYTQANCDNSSPCSSSNYGQVSVYKLAVTHS
;
A
#
# COMPACT_ATOMS: atom_id res chain seq x y z
N MET A 1 75.27 46.88 -17.10
CA MET A 1 74.90 48.31 -17.15
C MET A 1 73.89 48.49 -18.28
N ARG A 2 72.64 48.80 -17.91
CA ARG A 2 71.60 49.57 -18.61
C ARG A 2 71.47 49.52 -20.17
N LEU A 3 70.21 49.45 -20.57
CA LEU A 3 69.57 50.08 -21.75
C LEU A 3 69.28 49.25 -23.02
N THR A 4 67.98 48.96 -23.15
CA THR A 4 67.10 49.20 -24.31
C THR A 4 67.40 48.52 -25.64
N ARG A 5 66.41 47.76 -26.11
CA ARG A 5 66.18 47.54 -27.54
C ARG A 5 64.84 48.15 -27.94
N LYS A 6 64.89 49.17 -28.80
CA LYS A 6 63.73 49.75 -29.48
C LYS A 6 63.46 48.98 -30.79
N ARG A 7 62.19 48.57 -30.91
CA ARG A 7 61.30 48.55 -32.09
C ARG A 7 61.87 48.20 -33.48
N THR A 8 61.19 47.25 -34.11
CA THR A 8 60.71 47.42 -35.49
C THR A 8 59.33 46.77 -35.65
N LEU A 9 58.37 47.55 -36.16
CA LEU A 9 57.05 47.08 -36.60
C LEU A 9 57.19 46.45 -37.99
N THR A 10 56.52 45.33 -38.23
CA THR A 10 56.15 44.87 -39.57
C THR A 10 54.67 44.50 -39.56
N THR A 11 53.91 45.27 -40.34
CA THR A 11 52.51 45.08 -40.73
C THR A 11 52.33 43.75 -41.47
N ALA A 12 51.43 42.90 -40.99
CA ALA A 12 50.89 41.77 -41.74
C ALA A 12 49.40 42.06 -42.06
N GLY A 13 49.08 42.03 -43.34
CA GLY A 13 47.77 42.31 -43.90
C GLY A 13 46.70 41.31 -43.47
N VAL A 14 45.50 41.83 -43.24
CA VAL A 14 44.30 41.09 -42.89
C VAL A 14 43.73 40.46 -44.16
N ALA A 15 43.70 39.13 -44.22
CA ALA A 15 42.85 38.40 -45.17
C ALA A 15 41.59 37.94 -44.41
N ALA A 16 40.47 38.58 -44.72
CA ALA A 16 39.16 38.19 -44.20
C ALA A 16 38.69 36.90 -44.90
N LEU A 17 38.63 35.79 -44.17
CA LEU A 17 37.78 34.65 -44.52
C LEU A 17 36.53 34.72 -43.66
N SER A 18 35.42 35.11 -44.29
CA SER A 18 34.07 35.01 -43.75
C SER A 18 33.64 33.54 -43.67
N ALA A 19 33.75 32.93 -42.49
CA ALA A 19 33.14 31.64 -42.19
C ALA A 19 31.69 31.87 -41.74
N LEU A 20 30.71 31.51 -42.57
CA LEU A 20 29.32 31.36 -42.13
C LEU A 20 29.25 30.14 -41.19
N ALA A 21 29.23 30.40 -39.88
CA ALA A 21 28.83 29.38 -38.91
C ALA A 21 27.30 29.25 -38.95
N ALA A 22 26.80 28.20 -39.60
CA ALA A 22 25.40 27.83 -39.48
C ALA A 22 25.14 27.33 -38.05
N LEU A 23 24.47 28.14 -37.23
CA LEU A 23 23.94 27.69 -35.94
C LEU A 23 22.82 26.68 -36.19
N THR A 24 23.11 25.39 -36.07
CA THR A 24 22.09 24.37 -35.89
C THR A 24 21.68 24.37 -34.42
N ALA A 25 20.57 25.04 -34.11
CA ALA A 25 19.96 24.92 -32.79
C ALA A 25 19.47 23.48 -32.58
N PRO A 26 19.73 22.85 -31.43
CA PRO A 26 19.16 21.54 -31.12
C PRO A 26 17.65 21.68 -31.01
N ILE A 27 16.91 20.89 -31.79
CA ILE A 27 15.46 20.74 -31.63
C ILE A 27 15.26 20.05 -30.29
N VAL A 28 14.86 20.82 -29.27
CA VAL A 28 14.40 20.25 -28.01
C VAL A 28 13.09 19.53 -28.32
N ALA A 29 13.14 18.20 -28.37
CA ALA A 29 11.94 17.39 -28.45
C ALA A 29 11.14 17.67 -27.19
N SER A 30 10.03 18.40 -27.34
CA SER A 30 9.04 18.59 -26.29
C SER A 30 8.55 17.20 -25.87
N GLY A 31 9.04 16.72 -24.73
CA GLY A 31 8.54 15.50 -24.13
C GLY A 31 7.03 15.65 -23.96
N THR A 32 6.27 14.71 -24.51
CA THR A 32 4.85 14.58 -24.20
C THR A 32 4.72 14.47 -22.69
N ALA A 33 4.20 15.51 -22.04
CA ALA A 33 3.86 15.43 -20.64
C ALA A 33 2.92 14.24 -20.46
N ALA A 34 3.37 13.20 -19.77
CA ALA A 34 2.53 12.07 -19.43
C ALA A 34 1.31 12.64 -18.68
N ALA A 35 0.11 12.37 -19.18
CA ALA A 35 -1.11 12.76 -18.50
C ALA A 35 -1.04 12.25 -17.04
N ALA A 36 -1.32 13.13 -16.08
CA ALA A 36 -1.31 12.74 -14.67
C ALA A 36 -2.24 11.53 -14.48
N ALA A 37 -1.78 10.52 -13.75
CA ALA A 37 -2.59 9.33 -13.49
C ALA A 37 -3.90 9.74 -12.81
N PRO A 38 -5.06 9.26 -13.29
CA PRO A 38 -6.36 9.72 -12.80
C PRO A 38 -6.53 9.46 -11.30
N CYS A 39 -7.29 10.31 -10.62
CA CYS A 39 -7.36 10.40 -9.15
C CYS A 39 -8.77 10.17 -8.58
N ASP A 40 -9.71 9.74 -9.40
CA ASP A 40 -11.13 9.70 -9.05
C ASP A 40 -11.47 8.44 -8.25
N TYR A 41 -10.87 7.30 -8.64
CA TYR A 41 -11.22 6.00 -8.09
C TYR A 41 -10.00 5.20 -7.63
N PRO A 42 -10.06 4.53 -6.47
CA PRO A 42 -9.05 3.59 -6.01
C PRO A 42 -8.56 2.57 -7.05
N ALA A 43 -9.46 2.06 -7.89
CA ALA A 43 -9.13 1.11 -8.96
C ALA A 43 -8.22 1.70 -10.06
N GLN A 44 -8.04 3.03 -10.09
CA GLN A 44 -7.05 3.69 -10.96
C GLN A 44 -5.63 3.68 -10.38
N LYS A 45 -5.49 3.36 -9.08
CA LYS A 45 -4.21 3.31 -8.36
C LYS A 45 -3.73 1.90 -8.06
N LEU A 46 -4.67 0.97 -7.86
CA LEU A 46 -4.40 -0.43 -7.59
C LEU A 46 -5.23 -1.28 -8.56
N ASP A 47 -4.69 -2.42 -9.00
CA ASP A 47 -5.49 -3.41 -9.71
C ASP A 47 -6.46 -4.09 -8.72
N LEU A 48 -7.72 -3.69 -8.77
CA LEU A 48 -8.78 -4.18 -7.90
C LEU A 48 -9.66 -5.25 -8.58
N THR A 49 -9.25 -5.78 -9.73
CA THR A 49 -10.03 -6.74 -10.52
C THR A 49 -10.42 -7.96 -9.69
N ASN A 50 -9.46 -8.52 -8.96
CA ASN A 50 -9.64 -9.68 -8.09
C ASN A 50 -9.75 -9.29 -6.62
N TRP A 51 -10.57 -8.28 -6.32
CA TRP A 51 -10.86 -7.85 -4.96
C TRP A 51 -12.33 -7.48 -4.79
N LYS A 52 -12.84 -7.62 -3.57
CA LYS A 52 -14.04 -6.91 -3.09
C LYS A 52 -13.65 -6.00 -1.94
N GLN A 53 -14.39 -4.91 -1.74
CA GLN A 53 -14.18 -3.96 -0.65
C GLN A 53 -15.26 -4.12 0.42
N THR A 54 -14.87 -4.36 1.67
CA THR A 54 -15.77 -4.27 2.83
C THR A 54 -15.59 -2.92 3.52
N LEU A 55 -16.69 -2.18 3.76
CA LEU A 55 -16.67 -0.83 4.35
C LEU A 55 -17.05 -0.85 5.83
N PRO A 56 -16.65 0.17 6.63
CA PRO A 56 -17.05 0.31 8.04
C PRO A 56 -18.44 0.94 8.18
N THR A 57 -19.26 0.86 7.14
CA THR A 57 -20.61 1.42 7.03
C THR A 57 -21.57 0.33 6.59
N GLY A 58 -22.87 0.53 6.79
CA GLY A 58 -23.89 -0.45 6.44
C GLY A 58 -24.99 -0.48 7.49
N SER A 59 -25.79 -1.54 7.48
CA SER A 59 -26.73 -1.81 8.57
C SER A 59 -26.03 -2.54 9.71
N SER A 60 -26.59 -2.46 10.92
CA SER A 60 -26.02 -3.13 12.10
C SER A 60 -25.78 -4.62 11.82
N GLY A 61 -24.57 -5.10 12.11
CA GLY A 61 -24.13 -6.48 11.86
C GLY A 61 -23.85 -6.83 10.39
N SER A 62 -24.06 -5.91 9.45
CA SER A 62 -23.93 -6.15 8.01
C SER A 62 -23.19 -4.99 7.32
N PRO A 63 -21.85 -5.00 7.36
CA PRO A 63 -21.03 -4.04 6.64
C PRO A 63 -21.28 -4.12 5.13
N THR A 64 -21.34 -2.98 4.46
CA THR A 64 -21.52 -2.90 3.01
C THR A 64 -20.29 -3.48 2.30
N GLU A 65 -20.54 -4.39 1.35
CA GLU A 65 -19.53 -4.92 0.45
C GLU A 65 -19.73 -4.40 -0.98
N ILE A 66 -18.65 -4.00 -1.63
CA ILE A 66 -18.62 -3.58 -3.02
C ILE A 66 -17.80 -4.57 -3.83
N LYS A 67 -18.45 -5.21 -4.80
CA LYS A 67 -17.83 -6.19 -5.72
C LYS A 67 -17.68 -5.60 -7.11
N GLN A 68 -16.94 -6.29 -7.98
CA GLN A 68 -16.94 -5.99 -9.40
C GLN A 68 -18.33 -6.24 -10.02
N PRO A 69 -18.73 -5.47 -11.07
CA PRO A 69 -17.97 -4.39 -11.71
C PRO A 69 -18.07 -3.02 -11.00
N ALA A 70 -18.92 -2.89 -9.97
CA ALA A 70 -19.14 -1.61 -9.29
C ALA A 70 -17.86 -1.08 -8.62
N LEU A 71 -17.00 -1.96 -8.09
CA LEU A 71 -15.75 -1.57 -7.43
C LEU A 71 -14.80 -0.81 -8.37
N ALA A 72 -14.83 -1.06 -9.68
CA ALA A 72 -13.95 -0.41 -10.67
C ALA A 72 -14.12 1.13 -10.71
N THR A 73 -15.29 1.65 -10.32
CA THR A 73 -15.59 3.09 -10.30
C THR A 73 -16.18 3.53 -8.96
N TYR A 74 -15.86 2.81 -7.88
CA TYR A 74 -16.38 3.11 -6.54
C TYR A 74 -15.39 3.93 -5.72
N SER A 75 -15.89 4.93 -5.01
CA SER A 75 -15.19 5.60 -3.91
C SER A 75 -16.18 6.01 -2.82
N SER A 76 -15.70 6.10 -1.58
CA SER A 76 -16.47 6.50 -0.41
C SER A 76 -15.60 7.33 0.53
N ASN A 77 -15.88 8.63 0.63
CA ASN A 77 -15.14 9.52 1.51
C ASN A 77 -15.67 9.43 2.96
N PRO A 78 -14.82 9.26 4.00
CA PRO A 78 -13.36 9.11 3.98
C PRO A 78 -12.86 7.65 3.99
N TRP A 79 -13.76 6.67 3.90
CA TRP A 79 -13.51 5.26 4.20
C TRP A 79 -12.65 4.54 3.16
N PHE A 80 -12.83 4.85 1.88
CA PHE A 80 -12.18 4.20 0.74
C PHE A 80 -12.08 5.16 -0.45
N MET A 81 -10.93 5.80 -0.62
CA MET A 81 -10.74 6.82 -1.66
C MET A 81 -9.28 6.90 -2.08
N VAL A 82 -9.02 7.52 -3.24
CA VAL A 82 -7.65 7.93 -3.57
C VAL A 82 -7.19 8.95 -2.54
N ASN A 83 -5.96 8.82 -2.04
CA ASN A 83 -5.42 9.76 -1.05
C ASN A 83 -5.25 11.17 -1.66
N ALA A 84 -5.20 12.20 -0.81
CA ALA A 84 -5.12 13.59 -1.28
C ALA A 84 -3.89 13.88 -2.18
N ALA A 85 -2.81 13.11 -2.02
CA ALA A 85 -1.60 13.21 -2.84
C ALA A 85 -1.71 12.48 -4.19
N CYS A 86 -2.83 11.80 -4.48
CA CYS A 86 -3.05 11.01 -5.68
C CYS A 86 -1.97 9.92 -5.96
N THR A 87 -1.40 9.37 -4.88
CA THR A 87 -0.29 8.39 -4.94
C THR A 87 -0.69 6.99 -4.51
N GLY A 88 -1.83 6.82 -3.85
CA GLY A 88 -2.30 5.55 -3.33
C GLY A 88 -3.75 5.61 -2.88
N VAL A 89 -4.21 4.53 -2.26
CA VAL A 89 -5.57 4.37 -1.77
C VAL A 89 -5.61 4.48 -0.26
N GLN A 90 -6.44 5.38 0.26
CA GLN A 90 -6.73 5.52 1.68
C GLN A 90 -7.84 4.56 2.08
N PHE A 91 -7.57 3.79 3.14
CA PHE A 91 -8.51 2.97 3.87
C PHE A 91 -8.65 3.54 5.28
N ARG A 92 -9.87 3.86 5.71
CA ARG A 92 -10.16 4.35 7.05
C ARG A 92 -11.26 3.53 7.70
N SER A 93 -11.06 3.15 8.95
CA SER A 93 -12.08 2.49 9.77
C SER A 93 -12.12 3.10 11.17
N ALA A 94 -13.27 3.65 11.55
CA ALA A 94 -13.47 4.27 12.86
C ALA A 94 -13.92 3.27 13.92
N VAL A 95 -13.67 3.59 15.19
CA VAL A 95 -14.03 2.73 16.33
C VAL A 95 -15.54 2.55 16.52
N ASN A 96 -16.35 3.44 15.93
CA ASN A 96 -17.80 3.34 15.89
C ASN A 96 -18.34 2.80 14.55
N GLY A 97 -17.47 2.21 13.73
CA GLY A 97 -17.84 1.62 12.44
C GLY A 97 -18.70 0.37 12.59
N VAL A 98 -19.44 0.04 11.53
CA VAL A 98 -20.24 -1.18 11.44
C VAL A 98 -19.30 -2.39 11.36
N THR A 99 -19.63 -3.45 12.11
CA THR A 99 -18.88 -4.70 12.14
C THR A 99 -19.71 -5.84 11.56
N THR A 100 -19.02 -6.84 11.01
CA THR A 100 -19.65 -8.10 10.61
C THR A 100 -20.07 -8.88 11.86
N SER A 101 -21.20 -9.58 11.80
CA SER A 101 -21.55 -10.60 12.80
C SER A 101 -20.36 -11.53 13.08
N GLY A 102 -19.99 -11.66 14.35
CA GLY A 102 -18.82 -12.44 14.79
C GLY A 102 -17.51 -11.66 14.94
N SER A 103 -17.43 -10.42 14.45
CA SER A 103 -16.28 -9.52 14.65
C SER A 103 -16.66 -8.33 15.52
N SER A 104 -15.86 -8.06 16.56
CA SER A 104 -16.03 -6.87 17.41
C SER A 104 -15.43 -5.60 16.81
N TYR A 105 -14.73 -5.70 15.68
CA TYR A 105 -13.96 -4.61 15.08
C TYR A 105 -14.38 -4.30 13.65
N ALA A 106 -14.37 -3.01 13.31
CA ALA A 106 -14.77 -2.49 12.00
C ALA A 106 -13.58 -2.43 11.03
N ARG A 107 -13.85 -2.51 9.73
CA ARG A 107 -12.81 -2.50 8.70
C ARG A 107 -13.21 -1.69 7.47
N SER A 108 -12.21 -1.08 6.85
CA SER A 108 -12.23 -0.71 5.43
C SER A 108 -11.14 -1.53 4.78
N GLU A 109 -11.49 -2.65 4.15
CA GLU A 109 -10.52 -3.68 3.81
C GLU A 109 -10.92 -4.45 2.57
N LEU A 110 -9.93 -4.68 1.71
CA LEU A 110 -10.06 -5.54 0.55
C LEU A 110 -9.98 -7.00 0.96
N ARG A 111 -10.83 -7.83 0.35
CA ARG A 111 -10.82 -9.29 0.44
C ARG A 111 -10.52 -9.82 -0.96
N GLU A 112 -9.47 -10.63 -1.08
CA GLU A 112 -9.01 -11.20 -2.36
C GLU A 112 -10.15 -11.97 -3.04
N MET A 113 -10.31 -11.85 -4.34
CA MET A 113 -11.32 -12.58 -5.12
C MET A 113 -10.63 -13.39 -6.23
N ALA A 114 -11.38 -14.26 -6.89
CA ALA A 114 -10.95 -15.00 -8.07
C ALA A 114 -11.90 -14.67 -9.24
N ASP A 115 -11.53 -15.14 -10.43
CA ASP A 115 -12.35 -15.07 -11.64
C ASP A 115 -12.91 -13.67 -11.90
N ASN A 116 -12.00 -12.69 -11.94
CA ASN A 116 -12.31 -11.28 -12.16
C ASN A 116 -13.30 -10.69 -11.14
N GLY A 117 -13.16 -11.09 -9.88
CA GLY A 117 -13.96 -10.55 -8.78
C GLY A 117 -15.33 -11.22 -8.58
N THR A 118 -15.63 -12.27 -9.34
CA THR A 118 -16.92 -12.96 -9.31
C THR A 118 -17.00 -14.02 -8.23
N GLU A 119 -15.87 -14.65 -7.89
CA GLU A 119 -15.79 -15.70 -6.89
C GLU A 119 -14.87 -15.34 -5.72
N ASN A 120 -15.10 -15.97 -4.58
CA ASN A 120 -14.20 -15.85 -3.45
C ASN A 120 -12.93 -16.68 -3.74
N ALA A 121 -11.75 -16.04 -3.79
CA ALA A 121 -10.47 -16.74 -3.69
C ALA A 121 -10.43 -17.66 -2.46
N SER A 122 -9.88 -18.85 -2.66
CA SER A 122 -9.75 -19.91 -1.67
C SER A 122 -8.64 -20.84 -2.14
N TRP A 123 -7.47 -20.77 -1.49
CA TRP A 123 -6.28 -21.52 -1.91
C TRP A 123 -5.67 -22.35 -0.78
N SER A 124 -4.86 -23.35 -1.14
CA SER A 124 -4.25 -24.30 -0.20
C SER A 124 -2.82 -23.90 0.14
N ALA A 125 -2.47 -23.82 1.43
CA ALA A 125 -1.09 -23.53 1.81
C ALA A 125 -0.09 -24.66 1.43
N SER A 126 -0.62 -25.86 1.10
CA SER A 126 0.17 -27.04 0.78
C SER A 126 0.31 -27.31 -0.72
N SER A 127 -0.34 -26.52 -1.60
CA SER A 127 -0.32 -26.72 -3.05
C SER A 127 -0.13 -25.40 -3.79
N GLY A 128 0.82 -25.36 -4.74
CA GLY A 128 1.19 -24.15 -5.45
C GLY A 128 2.01 -23.18 -4.61
N THR A 129 2.19 -21.97 -5.14
CA THR A 129 2.81 -20.82 -4.50
C THR A 129 1.88 -19.62 -4.58
N HIS A 130 1.59 -19.01 -3.45
CA HIS A 130 0.69 -17.85 -3.36
C HIS A 130 1.43 -16.68 -2.73
N THR A 131 1.47 -15.56 -3.42
CA THR A 131 2.24 -14.39 -2.98
C THR A 131 1.37 -13.15 -2.99
N LEU A 132 1.35 -12.44 -1.85
CA LEU A 132 0.89 -11.06 -1.78
C LEU A 132 2.11 -10.17 -1.55
N THR A 133 2.34 -9.20 -2.43
CA THR A 133 3.31 -8.11 -2.21
C THR A 133 2.56 -6.79 -2.17
N PHE A 134 2.81 -5.99 -1.13
CA PHE A 134 2.13 -4.72 -0.93
C PHE A 134 3.10 -3.64 -0.44
N ARG A 135 2.80 -2.37 -0.76
CA ARG A 135 3.46 -1.22 -0.14
C ARG A 135 2.40 -0.39 0.56
N GLU A 136 2.56 -0.16 1.85
CA GLU A 136 1.59 0.59 2.64
C GLU A 136 2.25 1.45 3.71
N ALA A 137 1.45 2.33 4.31
CA ALA A 137 1.80 3.04 5.52
C ALA A 137 0.59 3.15 6.44
N PHE A 138 0.79 2.90 7.73
CA PHE A 138 -0.19 3.29 8.75
C PHE A 138 -0.12 4.81 8.92
N ASN A 139 -1.25 5.50 8.79
CA ASN A 139 -1.30 6.96 8.85
C ASN A 139 -1.85 7.48 10.18
N LYS A 140 -2.76 6.72 10.81
CA LYS A 140 -3.35 7.06 12.10
C LYS A 140 -3.76 5.79 12.84
N LEU A 141 -3.66 5.84 14.17
CA LEU A 141 -4.14 4.83 15.09
C LEU A 141 -5.31 5.39 15.90
N PRO A 142 -6.27 4.55 16.31
CA PRO A 142 -7.33 4.95 17.24
C PRO A 142 -6.75 5.32 18.62
N SER A 143 -7.47 6.15 19.37
CA SER A 143 -7.13 6.51 20.75
C SER A 143 -7.28 5.33 21.71
N THR A 144 -6.69 5.38 22.90
CA THR A 144 -6.78 4.36 23.99
C THR A 144 -6.20 2.98 23.66
N LYS A 145 -6.58 2.38 22.53
CA LYS A 145 -6.11 1.08 22.05
C LYS A 145 -5.55 1.24 20.64
N PRO A 146 -4.33 1.80 20.48
CA PRO A 146 -3.78 2.28 19.20
C PRO A 146 -3.34 1.15 18.28
N HIS A 147 -4.26 0.27 17.90
CA HIS A 147 -3.97 -1.00 17.25
C HIS A 147 -4.68 -1.06 15.88
N VAL A 148 -3.93 -1.31 14.81
CA VAL A 148 -4.48 -1.43 13.44
C VAL A 148 -3.76 -2.57 12.71
N VAL A 149 -4.54 -3.35 11.96
CA VAL A 149 -4.05 -4.37 11.03
C VAL A 149 -4.12 -3.84 9.60
N GLY A 150 -3.02 -4.04 8.85
CA GLY A 150 -2.84 -3.51 7.49
C GLY A 150 -2.98 -4.55 6.37
N ALA A 151 -2.44 -5.76 6.59
CA ALA A 151 -2.47 -6.86 5.62
C ALA A 151 -2.51 -8.22 6.30
N GLN A 152 -3.15 -9.21 5.66
CA GLN A 152 -3.50 -10.49 6.30
C GLN A 152 -3.44 -11.68 5.35
N ILE A 153 -3.20 -12.86 5.92
CA ILE A 153 -3.76 -14.14 5.44
C ILE A 153 -4.85 -14.55 6.42
N HIS A 154 -5.99 -14.97 5.90
CA HIS A 154 -7.13 -15.47 6.66
C HIS A 154 -7.61 -16.77 6.02
N ASP A 155 -8.18 -17.69 6.79
CA ASP A 155 -8.80 -18.92 6.29
C ASP A 155 -10.32 -18.96 6.57
N SER A 156 -10.94 -20.15 6.59
CA SER A 156 -12.37 -20.30 6.87
C SER A 156 -12.74 -20.00 8.32
N ASP A 157 -11.77 -20.07 9.22
CA ASP A 157 -12.01 -20.08 10.65
C ASP A 157 -11.62 -18.72 11.25
N ASP A 158 -10.37 -18.27 11.06
CA ASP A 158 -9.87 -17.00 11.62
C ASP A 158 -8.63 -16.45 10.88
N ASP A 159 -8.07 -15.35 11.38
CA ASP A 159 -6.80 -14.83 10.87
C ASP A 159 -5.63 -15.79 11.13
N VAL A 160 -4.85 -16.07 10.08
CA VAL A 160 -3.69 -16.97 10.17
C VAL A 160 -2.46 -16.18 10.59
N THR A 161 -2.21 -15.05 9.93
CA THR A 161 -1.10 -14.14 10.23
C THR A 161 -1.34 -12.77 9.60
N VAL A 162 -1.01 -11.71 10.34
CA VAL A 162 -1.25 -10.32 9.89
C VAL A 162 -0.07 -9.40 10.20
N PHE A 163 0.04 -8.31 9.44
CA PHE A 163 0.82 -7.14 9.82
C PHE A 163 -0.01 -6.26 10.76
N ARG A 164 0.41 -6.18 12.03
CA ARG A 164 -0.29 -5.47 13.10
C ARG A 164 0.60 -4.39 13.69
N LEU A 165 0.13 -3.15 13.68
CA LEU A 165 0.78 -2.05 14.38
C LEU A 165 0.07 -1.80 15.71
N GLU A 166 0.85 -1.74 16.79
CA GLU A 166 0.41 -1.29 18.11
C GLU A 166 1.31 -0.15 18.58
N ASP A 167 0.76 1.06 18.67
CA ASP A 167 1.55 2.28 18.91
C ASP A 167 2.70 2.42 17.88
N THR A 168 3.96 2.24 18.30
CA THR A 168 5.13 2.25 17.41
C THR A 168 5.66 0.84 17.08
N SER A 169 5.06 -0.21 17.62
CA SER A 169 5.54 -1.59 17.47
C SER A 169 4.79 -2.32 16.36
N LEU A 170 5.50 -2.63 15.28
CA LEU A 170 4.99 -3.42 14.16
C LEU A 170 5.31 -4.89 14.38
N TYR A 171 4.29 -5.74 14.31
CA TYR A 171 4.38 -7.18 14.51
C TYR A 171 3.88 -7.95 13.29
N ILE A 172 4.38 -9.19 13.17
CA ILE A 172 3.73 -10.28 12.45
C ILE A 172 3.08 -11.19 13.49
N THR A 173 1.78 -11.46 13.36
CA THR A 173 1.03 -12.35 14.27
C THR A 173 1.12 -13.81 13.84
N LYS A 174 0.67 -14.72 14.70
CA LYS A 174 0.39 -16.13 14.35
C LYS A 174 -0.86 -16.60 15.09
N GLY A 175 -2.00 -16.60 14.40
CA GLY A 175 -3.31 -16.74 15.03
C GLY A 175 -3.47 -15.72 16.18
N ASP A 176 -3.96 -16.19 17.32
CA ASP A 176 -4.17 -15.37 18.53
C ASP A 176 -2.90 -14.76 19.14
N ASP A 177 -1.70 -15.25 18.77
CA ASP A 177 -0.45 -14.63 19.23
C ASP A 177 -0.18 -13.33 18.45
N THR A 178 -0.71 -12.24 19.01
CA THR A 178 -0.56 -10.89 18.46
C THR A 178 0.87 -10.36 18.46
N HIS A 179 1.80 -10.96 19.22
CA HIS A 179 3.18 -10.49 19.37
C HIS A 179 4.22 -11.51 18.89
N TYR A 180 3.80 -12.50 18.09
CA TYR A 180 4.63 -13.62 17.63
C TYR A 180 6.01 -13.20 17.08
N LYS A 181 6.07 -12.15 16.25
CA LYS A 181 7.33 -11.59 15.76
C LYS A 181 7.29 -10.06 15.73
N LEU A 182 8.03 -9.42 16.61
CA LEU A 182 8.35 -7.98 16.50
C LEU A 182 9.24 -7.73 15.27
N VAL A 183 8.76 -6.88 14.37
CA VAL A 183 9.50 -6.40 13.18
C VAL A 183 10.34 -5.19 13.55
N THR A 184 9.72 -4.21 14.23
CA THR A 184 10.38 -3.00 14.75
C THR A 184 9.53 -2.41 15.86
N SER A 185 10.16 -1.88 16.91
CA SER A 185 9.49 -1.13 17.98
C SER A 185 9.42 0.38 17.73
N ASN A 186 9.94 0.86 16.59
CA ASN A 186 10.07 2.28 16.27
C ASN A 186 9.50 2.60 14.88
N TYR A 187 8.36 1.98 14.53
CA TYR A 187 7.61 2.37 13.35
C TYR A 187 7.08 3.80 13.52
N LYS A 188 7.33 4.64 12.52
CA LYS A 188 6.81 6.02 12.48
C LYS A 188 5.63 6.07 11.52
N LEU A 189 4.50 6.62 11.97
CA LEU A 189 3.34 6.83 11.11
C LEU A 189 3.73 7.52 9.80
N ASN A 190 3.05 7.15 8.71
CA ASN A 190 3.31 7.56 7.33
C ASN A 190 4.61 7.02 6.72
N THR A 191 5.38 6.18 7.43
CA THR A 191 6.53 5.49 6.84
C THR A 191 6.06 4.37 5.94
N VAL A 192 6.28 4.53 4.63
CA VAL A 192 5.98 3.47 3.67
C VAL A 192 6.94 2.30 3.87
N TYR A 193 6.40 1.10 3.95
CA TYR A 193 7.17 -0.14 3.93
C TYR A 193 6.65 -1.07 2.83
N GLU A 194 7.49 -2.02 2.40
CA GLU A 194 7.05 -3.14 1.56
C GLU A 194 6.89 -4.39 2.43
N GLY A 195 5.68 -4.95 2.43
CA GLY A 195 5.39 -6.25 3.04
C GLY A 195 5.21 -7.31 1.96
N LYS A 196 5.54 -8.56 2.31
CA LYS A 196 5.28 -9.69 1.41
C LYS A 196 4.97 -10.96 2.19
N PHE A 197 3.91 -11.65 1.77
CA PHE A 197 3.63 -13.03 2.14
C PHE A 197 3.99 -13.94 0.97
N VAL A 198 4.66 -15.07 1.24
CA VAL A 198 4.86 -16.16 0.28
C VAL A 198 4.43 -17.46 0.95
N VAL A 199 3.39 -18.08 0.43
CA VAL A 199 2.85 -19.35 0.93
C VAL A 199 3.16 -20.45 -0.07
N SER A 200 3.84 -21.51 0.39
CA SER A 200 4.16 -22.68 -0.43
C SER A 200 4.61 -23.83 0.47
N GLY A 201 4.31 -25.07 0.10
CA GLY A 201 4.83 -26.26 0.79
C GLY A 201 4.52 -26.31 2.29
N GLY A 202 3.32 -25.85 2.68
CA GLY A 202 2.87 -25.88 4.07
C GLY A 202 3.52 -24.81 4.96
N LYS A 203 4.07 -23.74 4.38
CA LYS A 203 4.77 -22.67 5.10
C LYS A 203 4.39 -21.31 4.57
N ILE A 204 4.28 -20.34 5.47
CA ILE A 204 4.13 -18.92 5.18
C ILE A 204 5.44 -18.21 5.53
N LYS A 205 6.09 -17.62 4.53
CA LYS A 205 7.24 -16.72 4.73
C LYS A 205 6.75 -15.28 4.70
N VAL A 206 7.10 -14.52 5.74
CA VAL A 206 6.69 -13.11 5.87
C VAL A 206 7.91 -12.21 5.79
N TYR A 207 7.89 -11.21 4.92
CA TYR A 207 9.00 -10.30 4.68
C TYR A 207 8.60 -8.85 4.95
N TYR A 208 9.54 -8.09 5.50
CA TYR A 208 9.46 -6.64 5.68
C TYR A 208 10.68 -5.99 5.03
N ASN A 209 10.44 -5.10 4.07
CA ASN A 209 11.47 -4.42 3.27
C ASN A 209 12.51 -5.40 2.68
N GLY A 210 12.02 -6.52 2.12
CA GLY A 210 12.84 -7.56 1.52
C GLY A 210 13.49 -8.54 2.51
N VAL A 211 13.46 -8.25 3.82
CA VAL A 211 14.06 -9.11 4.85
C VAL A 211 13.03 -10.09 5.40
N LEU A 212 13.35 -11.39 5.39
CA LEU A 212 12.53 -12.43 6.00
C LEU A 212 12.44 -12.20 7.51
N GLN A 213 11.21 -12.03 8.02
CA GLN A 213 10.95 -11.80 9.45
C GLN A 213 10.66 -13.10 10.19
N THR A 214 9.86 -13.97 9.59
CA THR A 214 9.49 -15.27 10.17
C THR A 214 9.06 -16.26 9.09
N THR A 215 9.04 -17.55 9.47
CA THR A 215 8.43 -18.64 8.70
C THR A 215 7.47 -19.39 9.61
N ILE A 216 6.18 -19.38 9.25
CA ILE A 216 5.10 -20.01 10.02
C ILE A 216 4.71 -21.32 9.32
N ALA A 217 4.64 -22.42 10.06
CA ALA A 217 4.05 -23.66 9.54
C ALA A 217 2.53 -23.50 9.44
N HIS A 218 1.97 -23.79 8.26
CA HIS A 218 0.55 -23.66 7.98
C HIS A 218 0.17 -24.55 6.79
N THR A 219 -0.71 -25.52 6.99
CA THR A 219 -1.08 -26.51 5.96
C THR A 219 -2.53 -26.44 5.53
N ALA A 220 -3.34 -25.60 6.19
CA ALA A 220 -4.77 -25.51 5.92
C ALA A 220 -5.06 -24.98 4.51
N SER A 221 -6.27 -25.26 4.04
CA SER A 221 -6.84 -24.73 2.80
C SER A 221 -7.91 -23.67 3.13
N GLY A 222 -8.54 -23.09 2.10
CA GLY A 222 -9.55 -22.05 2.35
C GLY A 222 -8.95 -20.66 2.58
N ASN A 223 -7.64 -20.49 2.31
CA ASN A 223 -6.94 -19.25 2.58
C ASN A 223 -7.24 -18.19 1.53
N TYR A 224 -7.15 -16.94 1.95
CA TYR A 224 -7.21 -15.77 1.08
C TYR A 224 -6.45 -14.58 1.69
N PHE A 225 -6.03 -13.65 0.85
CA PHE A 225 -5.36 -12.42 1.26
C PHE A 225 -6.36 -11.31 1.60
N LYS A 226 -5.93 -10.40 2.48
CA LYS A 226 -6.65 -9.15 2.79
C LYS A 226 -5.66 -7.99 2.92
N ALA A 227 -6.10 -6.77 2.58
CA ALA A 227 -5.31 -5.56 2.74
C ALA A 227 -6.20 -4.32 2.93
N GLY A 228 -5.84 -3.41 3.83
CA GLY A 228 -6.59 -2.19 4.11
C GLY A 228 -6.39 -1.69 5.54
N ALA A 229 -7.45 -1.17 6.15
CA ALA A 229 -7.44 -0.72 7.55
C ALA A 229 -8.48 -1.52 8.35
N TYR A 230 -7.99 -2.49 9.12
CA TYR A 230 -8.78 -3.22 10.11
C TYR A 230 -8.43 -2.70 11.52
N THR A 231 -9.29 -1.85 12.05
CA THR A 231 -9.04 -1.11 13.31
C THR A 231 -9.36 -1.99 14.49
N GLN A 232 -8.34 -2.36 15.27
CA GLN A 232 -8.46 -3.30 16.38
C GLN A 232 -8.90 -2.59 17.67
N ALA A 233 -9.89 -1.72 17.54
CA ALA A 233 -10.50 -0.95 18.60
C ALA A 233 -11.96 -0.65 18.26
N ASN A 234 -12.82 -0.59 19.27
CA ASN A 234 -14.23 -0.23 19.15
C ASN A 234 -14.65 0.69 20.30
N CYS A 235 -15.93 1.08 20.36
CA CYS A 235 -16.42 1.98 21.41
C CYS A 235 -16.33 1.42 22.84
N ASP A 236 -16.17 0.11 23.02
CA ASP A 236 -16.06 -0.50 24.36
C ASP A 236 -14.65 -0.38 24.94
N ASN A 237 -13.63 -0.32 24.08
CA ASN A 237 -12.22 -0.27 24.48
C ASN A 237 -11.43 0.91 23.91
N SER A 238 -12.12 1.86 23.28
CA SER A 238 -11.53 3.09 22.78
C SER A 238 -12.49 4.27 22.87
N SER A 239 -11.97 5.39 23.36
CA SER A 239 -12.72 6.64 23.52
C SER A 239 -11.99 7.82 22.83
N PRO A 240 -12.74 8.78 22.26
CA PRO A 240 -14.20 8.85 22.18
C PRO A 240 -14.79 7.85 21.16
N CYS A 241 -16.03 7.40 21.39
CA CYS A 241 -16.82 6.63 20.43
C CYS A 241 -17.28 7.55 19.29
N SER A 242 -16.43 7.75 18.28
CA SER A 242 -16.63 8.75 17.25
C SER A 242 -15.97 8.36 15.94
N SER A 243 -16.52 8.81 14.81
CA SER A 243 -15.93 8.67 13.48
C SER A 243 -14.57 9.39 13.33
N SER A 244 -14.24 10.30 14.26
CA SER A 244 -12.96 10.99 14.34
C SER A 244 -11.85 10.19 15.04
N ASN A 245 -12.22 9.10 15.73
CA ASN A 245 -11.33 8.13 16.36
C ASN A 245 -11.24 6.88 15.46
N TYR A 246 -10.13 6.73 14.74
CA TYR A 246 -10.02 5.76 13.65
C TYR A 246 -8.60 5.26 13.43
N GLY A 247 -8.51 4.04 12.88
CA GLY A 247 -7.34 3.54 12.18
C GLY A 247 -7.38 3.95 10.71
N GLN A 248 -6.22 4.29 10.15
CA GLN A 248 -6.06 4.59 8.73
C GLN A 248 -4.78 4.00 8.16
N VAL A 249 -4.90 3.41 6.97
CA VAL A 249 -3.79 2.86 6.18
C VAL A 249 -3.87 3.43 4.76
N SER A 250 -2.72 3.76 4.18
CA SER A 250 -2.59 4.09 2.76
C SER A 250 -1.84 2.97 2.05
N VAL A 251 -2.43 2.41 1.00
CA VAL A 251 -1.81 1.35 0.16
C VAL A 251 -1.39 1.95 -1.17
N TYR A 252 -0.13 1.77 -1.53
CA TYR A 252 0.54 2.32 -2.72
C TYR A 252 0.86 1.25 -3.76
N LYS A 253 0.89 -0.01 -3.37
CA LYS A 253 1.08 -1.17 -4.25
C LYS A 253 0.34 -2.35 -3.66
N LEU A 254 -0.31 -3.14 -4.51
CA LEU A 254 -1.00 -4.37 -4.15
C LEU A 254 -0.88 -5.32 -5.35
N ALA A 255 -0.20 -6.45 -5.16
CA ALA A 255 0.02 -7.42 -6.21
C ALA A 255 -0.09 -8.83 -5.64
N VAL A 256 -0.94 -9.64 -6.29
CA VAL A 256 -1.17 -11.05 -5.94
C VAL A 256 -0.75 -11.92 -7.12
N THR A 257 -0.09 -13.04 -6.82
CA THR A 257 0.22 -14.08 -7.82
C THR A 257 0.00 -15.46 -7.23
N HIS A 258 -0.53 -16.37 -8.05
CA HIS A 258 -0.61 -17.80 -7.77
C HIS A 258 0.05 -18.58 -8.91
N SER A 259 0.80 -19.64 -8.58
CA SER A 259 1.48 -20.52 -9.55
C SER A 259 1.58 -21.95 -9.07
#